data_AF-A0A533TYE4-F1
#
_entry.id   AF-A0A533TYE4-F1
#
_cell.length_a   1.000
_cell.length_b   1.000
_cell.length_c   1.000
_cell.angle_alpha   90.00
_cell.angle_beta   90.00
_cell.angle_gamma   90.00
#
_symmetry.space_group_name_H-M   'P 1'
#
loop_
_entity.id
_entity.type
_entity.pdbx_description
1 polymer ?
#
loop_
_entity_poly.entity_id
_entity_poly.type
_entity_poly.pdbx_seq_one_letter_code
_entity_poly.pdbx_strand_id
1 'polypeptide(L)'
;MLKDALGGYRGSVEEISRIIEEHPDNAEAFYDRANARSCSGDFEGAIKDFTMALKIGLRFREMIVAYGNRGIARMEKGDIDGAIGDFTEIISKKPNNRRLLRSAYLNRAQLKDKKGDVEEAAWDRPPGTGKWRPSAAFRHKNKK
;
A
#
# COMPACT_ATOMS: atom_id res chain seq x y z
N MET A 1 0.20 17.85 -23.12
CA MET A 1 -0.04 16.40 -22.95
C MET A 1 0.22 16.09 -21.49
N LEU A 2 -0.80 15.73 -20.72
CA LEU A 2 -0.69 15.57 -19.25
C LEU A 2 -0.36 14.13 -18.83
N LYS A 3 -0.76 13.14 -19.63
CA LYS A 3 -0.51 11.71 -19.38
C LYS A 3 0.68 11.21 -20.21
N ASP A 4 1.46 10.30 -19.65
CA ASP A 4 2.50 9.59 -20.37
C ASP A 4 1.98 8.36 -21.13
N ALA A 5 2.88 7.68 -21.85
CA ALA A 5 2.56 6.49 -22.62
C ALA A 5 1.99 5.32 -21.77
N LEU A 6 2.09 5.40 -20.44
CA LEU A 6 1.55 4.43 -19.49
C LEU A 6 0.25 4.91 -18.81
N GLY A 7 -0.24 6.10 -19.18
CA GLY A 7 -1.47 6.69 -18.67
C GLY A 7 -1.32 7.49 -17.38
N GLY A 8 -0.10 7.61 -16.83
CA GLY A 8 0.17 8.36 -15.61
C GLY A 8 0.37 9.85 -15.88
N TYR A 9 -0.13 10.70 -15.00
CA TYR A 9 0.06 12.14 -15.09
C TYR A 9 1.55 12.50 -14.86
N ARG A 10 2.18 13.14 -15.84
CA ARG A 10 3.60 13.57 -15.80
C ARG A 10 3.82 14.95 -15.16
N GLY A 11 2.79 15.48 -14.51
CA GLY A 11 2.79 16.85 -13.99
C GLY A 11 3.40 16.99 -12.59
N SER A 12 3.75 18.21 -12.23
CA SER A 12 4.04 18.57 -10.85
C SER A 12 2.79 18.37 -9.97
N VAL A 13 2.95 18.38 -8.65
CA VAL A 13 1.83 18.26 -7.70
C VAL A 13 0.73 19.28 -7.99
N GLU A 14 1.11 20.49 -8.42
CA GLU A 14 0.21 21.58 -8.78
C GLU A 14 -0.63 21.26 -10.03
N GLU A 15 -0.01 20.70 -11.06
CA GLU A 15 -0.69 20.36 -12.31
C GLU A 15 -1.68 19.20 -12.11
N ILE A 16 -1.29 18.18 -11.34
CA ILE A 16 -2.20 17.09 -10.96
C ILE A 16 -3.33 17.60 -10.05
N SER A 17 -3.08 18.61 -9.22
CA SER A 17 -4.12 19.20 -8.37
C SER A 17 -5.22 19.88 -9.18
N ARG A 18 -4.89 20.56 -10.28
CA ARG A 18 -5.92 21.12 -11.19
C ARG A 18 -6.79 20.04 -11.82
N ILE A 19 -6.20 18.92 -12.21
CA ILE A 19 -6.97 17.77 -12.73
C ILE A 19 -7.94 17.23 -11.69
N ILE A 20 -7.53 17.17 -10.43
CA ILE A 20 -8.39 16.73 -9.31
C ILE A 20 -9.52 17.75 -9.04
N GLU A 21 -9.25 19.04 -9.18
CA GLU A 21 -10.28 20.09 -9.06
C GLU A 21 -11.33 19.98 -10.17
N GLU A 22 -10.91 19.71 -11.41
CA GLU A 22 -11.81 19.52 -12.56
C GLU A 22 -12.52 18.15 -12.53
N HIS A 23 -11.85 17.12 -12.03
CA HIS A 23 -12.30 15.72 -11.99
C HIS A 23 -12.06 15.09 -10.62
N PRO A 24 -12.91 15.39 -9.61
CA PRO A 24 -12.70 14.95 -8.22
C PRO A 24 -12.92 13.45 -8.00
N ASP A 25 -13.40 12.73 -9.00
CA ASP A 25 -13.58 11.27 -9.05
C ASP A 25 -12.48 10.56 -9.84
N ASN A 26 -11.39 11.25 -10.19
CA ASN A 26 -10.28 10.66 -10.93
C ASN A 26 -9.28 9.97 -9.99
N ALA A 27 -9.48 8.67 -9.75
CA ALA A 27 -8.60 7.87 -8.90
C ALA A 27 -7.13 7.88 -9.34
N GLU A 28 -6.86 7.89 -10.65
CA GLU A 28 -5.49 7.90 -11.19
C GLU A 28 -4.78 9.21 -10.85
N ALA A 29 -5.47 10.35 -10.94
CA ALA A 29 -4.90 11.64 -10.57
C ALA A 29 -4.51 11.70 -9.10
N PHE A 30 -5.36 11.19 -8.19
CA PHE A 30 -4.99 11.07 -6.78
C PHE A 30 -3.79 10.14 -6.58
N TYR A 31 -3.76 8.98 -7.24
CA TYR A 31 -2.65 8.03 -7.14
C TYR A 31 -1.32 8.64 -7.61
N ASP A 32 -1.32 9.37 -8.72
CA ASP A 32 -0.12 10.00 -9.26
C ASP A 32 0.36 11.15 -8.37
N ARG A 33 -0.55 11.97 -7.85
CA ARG A 33 -0.20 13.02 -6.88
C ARG A 33 0.37 12.44 -5.58
N ALA A 34 -0.17 11.30 -5.12
CA ALA A 34 0.33 10.61 -3.94
C ALA A 34 1.76 10.10 -4.12
N ASN A 35 2.08 9.56 -5.31
CA ASN A 35 3.43 9.13 -5.64
C ASN A 35 4.39 10.32 -5.67
N ALA A 36 4.01 11.43 -6.33
CA ALA A 36 4.83 12.65 -6.37
C ALA A 36 5.10 13.20 -4.96
N ARG A 37 4.06 13.31 -4.13
CA ARG A 37 4.18 13.75 -2.72
C ARG A 37 5.06 12.82 -1.89
N SER A 38 4.92 11.50 -2.07
CA SER A 38 5.80 10.51 -1.40
C SER A 38 7.26 10.69 -1.77
N CYS A 39 7.57 10.92 -3.06
CA CYS A 39 8.93 11.19 -3.52
C CYS A 39 9.50 12.50 -2.96
N SER A 40 8.66 13.50 -2.72
CA SER A 40 9.03 14.77 -2.11
C SER A 40 9.05 14.75 -0.56
N GLY A 41 8.73 13.62 0.07
CA GLY A 41 8.68 13.48 1.53
C GLY A 41 7.41 14.02 2.20
N ASP A 42 6.43 14.49 1.43
CA ASP A 42 5.09 14.82 1.94
C ASP A 42 4.27 13.54 2.15
N PHE A 43 4.65 12.76 3.16
CA PHE A 43 4.01 11.50 3.47
C PHE A 43 2.56 11.68 3.93
N GLU A 44 2.24 12.79 4.59
CA GLU A 44 0.87 13.04 5.04
C GLU A 44 -0.08 13.33 3.87
N GLY A 45 0.34 14.20 2.94
CA GLY A 45 -0.41 14.45 1.71
C GLY A 45 -0.51 13.20 0.83
N ALA A 46 0.56 12.39 0.76
CA ALA A 46 0.53 11.12 0.04
C ALA A 46 -0.46 10.11 0.64
N ILE A 47 -0.52 9.97 1.97
CA ILE A 47 -1.47 9.07 2.63
C ILE A 47 -2.91 9.49 2.32
N LYS A 48 -3.21 10.81 2.37
CA LYS A 48 -4.54 11.34 2.04
C LYS A 48 -4.91 11.02 0.59
N ASP A 49 -4.01 11.24 -0.35
CA ASP A 49 -4.26 11.00 -1.77
C ASP A 49 -4.38 9.50 -2.11
N PHE A 50 -3.49 8.64 -1.60
CA PHE A 50 -3.64 7.18 -1.78
C PHE A 50 -4.96 6.68 -1.20
N THR A 51 -5.38 7.23 -0.06
CA THR A 51 -6.67 6.87 0.55
C THR A 51 -7.84 7.24 -0.34
N MET A 52 -7.81 8.44 -0.94
CA MET A 52 -8.85 8.86 -1.86
C MET A 52 -8.85 8.02 -3.16
N ALA A 53 -7.68 7.76 -3.73
CA ALA A 53 -7.55 6.91 -4.92
C ALA A 53 -8.12 5.50 -4.69
N LEU A 54 -7.77 4.88 -3.56
CA LEU A 54 -8.30 3.57 -3.16
C LEU A 54 -9.82 3.59 -2.92
N LYS A 55 -10.36 4.68 -2.37
CA LYS A 55 -11.79 4.86 -2.11
C LYS A 55 -12.60 5.01 -3.40
N ILE A 56 -12.12 5.81 -4.35
CA ILE A 56 -12.76 6.00 -5.65
C ILE A 56 -12.72 4.70 -6.45
N GLY A 57 -11.56 4.03 -6.45
CA GLY A 57 -11.37 2.76 -7.12
C GLY A 57 -10.21 2.80 -8.10
N LEU A 58 -9.20 1.97 -7.84
CA LEU A 58 -8.08 1.73 -8.74
C LEU A 58 -8.23 0.37 -9.41
N ARG A 59 -7.66 0.24 -10.61
CA ARG A 59 -7.45 -1.08 -11.21
C ARG A 59 -6.58 -1.93 -10.28
N PHE A 60 -6.71 -3.26 -10.38
CA PHE A 60 -6.09 -4.19 -9.44
C PHE A 60 -4.58 -3.97 -9.25
N ARG A 61 -3.84 -3.68 -10.32
CA ARG A 61 -2.39 -3.47 -10.26
C ARG A 61 -2.05 -2.23 -9.45
N GLU A 62 -2.65 -1.10 -9.80
CA GLU A 62 -2.44 0.20 -9.14
C GLU A 62 -2.94 0.16 -7.69
N MET A 63 -4.06 -0.50 -7.42
CA MET A 63 -4.58 -0.72 -6.06
C MET A 63 -3.54 -1.40 -5.16
N ILE A 64 -2.92 -2.48 -5.64
CA ILE A 64 -1.91 -3.22 -4.87
C ILE A 64 -0.67 -2.37 -4.61
N VAL A 65 -0.25 -1.56 -5.58
CA VAL A 65 0.88 -0.63 -5.42
C VAL A 65 0.53 0.51 -4.46
N ALA A 66 -0.68 1.06 -4.55
CA ALA A 66 -1.16 2.13 -3.68
C ALA A 66 -1.20 1.69 -2.21
N TYR A 67 -1.67 0.47 -1.90
CA TYR A 67 -1.56 -0.08 -0.54
C TYR A 67 -0.10 -0.17 -0.08
N GLY A 68 0.82 -0.64 -0.94
CA GLY A 68 2.24 -0.75 -0.58
C GLY A 68 2.87 0.60 -0.27
N ASN A 69 2.64 1.59 -1.14
CA ASN A 69 3.21 2.93 -0.99
C ASN A 69 2.57 3.69 0.18
N ARG A 70 1.25 3.56 0.40
CA ARG A 70 0.58 4.13 1.57
C ARG A 70 1.09 3.50 2.86
N GLY A 71 1.32 2.18 2.87
CA GLY A 71 1.91 1.48 4.00
C GLY A 71 3.30 2.01 4.36
N ILE A 72 4.16 2.22 3.36
CA ILE A 72 5.49 2.82 3.55
C ILE A 72 5.37 4.26 4.09
N ALA A 73 4.53 5.10 3.47
CA ALA A 73 4.32 6.47 3.94
C ALA A 73 3.81 6.52 5.40
N ARG A 74 2.95 5.57 5.79
CA ARG A 74 2.50 5.41 7.18
C ARG A 74 3.63 4.99 8.11
N MET A 75 4.53 4.10 7.68
CA MET A 75 5.73 3.74 8.45
C MET A 75 6.60 4.96 8.74
N GLU A 76 6.84 5.82 7.73
CA GLU A 76 7.61 7.06 7.89
C GLU A 76 6.95 8.05 8.85
N LYS A 77 5.61 8.04 8.92
CA LYS A 77 4.83 8.83 9.87
C LYS A 77 4.70 8.20 11.25
N GLY A 78 5.20 6.97 11.45
CA GLY A 78 5.05 6.23 12.70
C GLY A 78 3.66 5.60 12.91
N ASP A 79 2.78 5.62 11.90
CA ASP A 79 1.48 4.93 11.93
C ASP A 79 1.67 3.43 11.65
N ILE A 80 2.17 2.73 12.67
CA ILE A 80 2.47 1.28 12.60
C ILE A 80 1.20 0.48 12.30
N ASP A 81 0.08 0.79 12.97
CA ASP A 81 -1.16 0.05 12.81
C ASP A 81 -1.79 0.23 11.42
N GLY A 82 -1.80 1.45 10.90
CA GLY A 82 -2.25 1.71 9.53
C GLY A 82 -1.37 1.01 8.49
N ALA A 83 -0.05 0.98 8.70
CA ALA A 83 0.87 0.28 7.81
C ALA A 83 0.66 -1.24 7.82
N ILE A 84 0.45 -1.85 9.00
CA ILE A 84 0.06 -3.27 9.14
C ILE A 84 -1.23 -3.55 8.37
N GLY A 85 -2.21 -2.65 8.46
CA GLY A 85 -3.48 -2.73 7.72
C GLY A 85 -3.25 -2.77 6.21
N ASP A 86 -2.43 -1.86 5.68
CA ASP A 86 -2.14 -1.79 4.25
C ASP A 86 -1.44 -3.04 3.70
N PHE A 87 -0.43 -3.57 4.41
CA PHE A 87 0.20 -4.82 4.00
C PHE A 87 -0.75 -6.02 4.13
N THR A 88 -1.69 -5.98 5.07
CA THR A 88 -2.72 -7.00 5.21
C THR A 88 -3.68 -7.01 4.01
N GLU A 89 -4.04 -5.84 3.48
CA GLU A 89 -4.85 -5.74 2.26
C GLU A 89 -4.13 -6.36 1.05
N ILE A 90 -2.84 -6.09 0.85
CA ILE A 90 -2.07 -6.73 -0.22
C ILE A 90 -2.13 -8.26 -0.11
N ILE A 91 -1.94 -8.77 1.10
CA ILE A 91 -1.95 -10.20 1.39
C ILE A 91 -3.34 -10.80 1.13
N SER A 92 -4.41 -10.12 1.54
CA SER A 92 -5.79 -10.59 1.38
C SER A 92 -6.18 -10.74 -0.10
N LYS A 93 -5.69 -9.83 -0.96
CA LYS A 93 -5.95 -9.82 -2.40
C LYS A 93 -5.16 -10.88 -3.18
N LYS A 94 -4.16 -11.53 -2.56
CA LYS A 94 -3.37 -12.62 -3.14
C LYS A 94 -2.89 -12.35 -4.58
N PRO A 95 -2.16 -11.25 -4.83
CA PRO A 95 -1.61 -10.98 -6.16
C PRO A 95 -0.69 -12.13 -6.61
N ASN A 96 -0.73 -12.49 -7.89
CA ASN A 96 0.15 -13.50 -8.48
C ASN A 96 1.64 -13.12 -8.42
N ASN A 97 1.96 -11.86 -8.09
CA ASN A 97 3.32 -11.39 -7.89
C ASN A 97 3.87 -11.88 -6.54
N ARG A 98 4.59 -13.01 -6.58
CA ARG A 98 5.22 -13.63 -5.41
C ARG A 98 6.23 -12.72 -4.69
N ARG A 99 6.93 -11.86 -5.44
CA ARG A 99 7.92 -10.93 -4.86
C ARG A 99 7.21 -9.88 -4.01
N LEU A 100 6.16 -9.28 -4.56
CA LEU A 100 5.34 -8.29 -3.87
C LEU A 100 4.67 -8.89 -2.64
N LEU A 101 4.11 -10.10 -2.77
CA LEU A 101 3.51 -10.80 -1.63
C LEU A 101 4.56 -11.02 -0.52
N ARG A 102 5.76 -11.50 -0.86
CA ARG A 102 6.86 -11.67 0.09
C ARG A 102 7.22 -10.37 0.79
N SER A 103 7.34 -9.26 0.06
CA SER A 103 7.63 -7.94 0.64
C SER A 103 6.54 -7.50 1.62
N ALA A 104 5.26 -7.68 1.29
CA ALA A 104 4.16 -7.31 2.18
C ALA A 104 4.18 -8.09 3.50
N TYR A 105 4.42 -9.40 3.45
CA TYR A 105 4.57 -10.21 4.66
C TYR A 105 5.79 -9.79 5.50
N LEU A 106 6.94 -9.55 4.87
CA LEU A 106 8.14 -9.13 5.60
C LEU A 106 7.95 -7.76 6.29
N ASN A 107 7.38 -6.78 5.59
CA ASN A 107 7.10 -5.48 6.18
C ASN A 107 6.10 -5.60 7.33
N ARG A 108 5.04 -6.40 7.17
CA ARG A 108 4.07 -6.63 8.25
C ARG A 108 4.70 -7.32 9.46
N ALA A 109 5.57 -8.30 9.25
CA ALA A 109 6.31 -8.98 10.32
C ALA A 109 7.16 -7.98 11.12
N GLN A 110 7.93 -7.14 10.43
CA GLN A 110 8.78 -6.14 11.06
C GLN A 110 7.96 -5.11 11.86
N LEU A 111 6.80 -4.72 11.36
CA LEU A 111 5.93 -3.78 12.05
C LEU A 111 5.29 -4.39 13.30
N LYS A 112 4.87 -5.67 13.22
CA LYS A 112 4.39 -6.42 14.39
C LYS A 112 5.49 -6.59 15.44
N ASP A 113 6.72 -6.89 15.03
CA ASP A 113 7.86 -6.92 15.96
C ASP A 113 8.07 -5.58 16.66
N LYS A 114 8.03 -4.47 15.90
CA LYS A 114 8.14 -3.12 16.47
C LYS A 114 7.03 -2.81 17.47
N LYS A 115 5.84 -3.40 17.28
CA LYS A 115 4.70 -3.26 18.19
C LYS A 115 4.78 -4.19 19.42
N GLY A 116 5.66 -5.18 19.40
CA GLY A 116 5.78 -6.21 20.43
C GLY A 116 4.96 -7.48 20.16
N ASP A 117 4.30 -7.57 19.00
CA ASP A 117 3.46 -8.71 18.59
C ASP A 117 4.32 -9.82 17.95
N VAL A 118 5.35 -10.29 18.67
CA VAL A 118 6.41 -11.17 18.16
C VAL A 118 5.87 -12.51 17.65
N GLU A 119 4.86 -13.09 18.32
CA GLU A 119 4.21 -14.31 17.87
C GLU A 119 3.48 -14.10 16.55
N GLU A 120 2.76 -12.98 16.40
CA GLU A 120 2.08 -12.63 15.16
C GLU A 120 3.04 -12.35 14.01
N ALA A 121 4.22 -11.79 14.31
CA ALA A 121 5.28 -11.54 13.35
C ALA A 121 5.90 -12.84 12.82
N ALA A 122 6.07 -13.86 13.68
CA ALA A 122 6.64 -15.14 13.30
C ALA A 122 5.86 -15.85 12.18
N TRP A 123 4.53 -15.72 12.17
CA TRP A 123 3.67 -16.27 11.11
C TRP A 123 3.92 -15.67 9.72
N ASP A 124 4.44 -14.44 9.66
CA ASP A 124 4.68 -13.72 8.42
C ASP A 124 6.08 -13.99 7.84
N ARG A 125 7.02 -14.51 8.65
CA ARG A 125 8.41 -14.75 8.22
C ARG A 125 8.54 -16.03 7.40
N PRO A 126 9.44 -16.06 6.39
CA PRO A 126 9.76 -17.29 5.69
C PRO A 126 10.45 -18.30 6.61
N PRO A 127 10.11 -19.60 6.51
CA PRO A 127 10.82 -20.63 7.28
C PRO A 127 12.28 -20.69 6.83
N GLY A 128 13.21 -20.80 7.78
CA GLY A 128 14.65 -20.75 7.53
C GLY A 128 15.19 -21.86 6.60
N THR A 129 14.45 -22.94 6.40
CA THR A 129 14.89 -24.11 5.62
C THR A 129 13.83 -24.68 4.66
N GLY A 130 12.79 -23.91 4.28
CA GLY A 130 11.67 -24.47 3.51
C GLY A 130 10.99 -23.54 2.51
N LYS A 131 10.14 -24.12 1.64
CA LYS A 131 9.24 -23.35 0.76
C LYS A 131 8.33 -22.47 1.62
N TRP A 132 8.48 -21.16 1.47
CA TRP A 132 7.61 -20.19 2.11
C TRP A 132 6.15 -20.43 1.71
N ARG A 133 5.38 -20.93 2.67
CA ARG A 133 3.93 -21.09 2.59
C ARG A 133 3.34 -20.06 3.53
N PRO A 134 2.98 -18.87 3.04
CA PRO A 134 2.24 -17.91 3.86
C PRO A 134 0.92 -18.58 4.28
N SER A 135 0.87 -19.11 5.51
CA SER A 135 -0.20 -19.99 5.93
C SER A 135 -1.31 -19.22 6.63
N ALA A 136 -2.51 -19.34 6.08
CA ALA A 136 -3.73 -19.61 6.85
C ALA A 136 -4.19 -18.60 7.92
N ALA A 137 -3.69 -17.36 7.94
CA ALA A 137 -4.11 -16.33 8.91
C ALA A 137 -5.61 -15.95 8.84
N PHE A 138 -6.34 -16.35 7.78
CA PHE A 138 -7.79 -16.14 7.71
C PHE A 138 -8.63 -17.20 8.45
N ARG A 139 -8.05 -18.31 8.93
CA ARG A 139 -8.85 -19.37 9.58
C ARG A 139 -9.16 -19.15 11.06
N HIS A 140 -8.52 -18.20 11.74
CA HIS A 140 -8.66 -18.07 13.20
C HIS A 140 -9.43 -16.84 13.72
N LYS A 141 -9.85 -15.89 12.87
CA LYS A 141 -10.66 -14.73 13.32
C LYS A 141 -12.16 -14.79 12.97
N ASN A 142 -12.62 -15.81 12.22
CA ASN A 142 -14.05 -16.02 11.92
C ASN A 142 -14.70 -17.17 12.72
N LYS A 143 -14.21 -17.42 13.95
CA LYS A 143 -14.93 -18.24 14.93
C LYS A 143 -15.31 -17.36 16.12
N LYS A 144 -16.41 -16.63 15.96
CA LYS A 144 -17.46 -16.39 16.95
C LYS A 144 -18.66 -15.78 16.22
#